data_AF-A0A564ZBL8-F1
#
_entry.id   AF-A0A564ZBL8-F1
#
_cell.length_a   1.000
_cell.length_b   1.000
_cell.length_c   1.000
_cell.angle_alpha   90.00
_cell.angle_beta   90.00
_cell.angle_gamma   90.00
#
_symmetry.space_group_name_H-M   'P 1'
#
loop_
_entity.id
_entity.type
_entity.pdbx_description
1 polymer ?
#
loop_
_entity_poly.entity_id
_entity_poly.type
_entity_poly.pdbx_seq_one_letter_code
_entity_poly.pdbx_strand_id
1 'polypeptide(L)'
;MGSLVNTNIYGGKDHIIKEWLAAVLRRGTSTDRVLASGYMIREKPLSSLRHIESLLSLISPVKKQLCIKAIDVLAYVFETILLPTKRTLIPFFNRPFSTLSKYQSALTEELAFKDCKNGTELPTNCQEYILAMWYFEDAIKKYYRQYLTALEKILLSETIEEEKSKA
;
A
#
# COMPACT_ATOMS: atom_id res chain seq x y z
N MET A 1 -14.08 -0.85 20.90
CA MET A 1 -13.34 0.43 20.85
C MET A 1 -12.51 0.41 19.57
N GLY A 2 -12.89 1.00 18.45
CA GLY A 2 -13.33 2.38 18.29
C GLY A 2 -12.14 3.28 17.87
N SER A 3 -11.25 2.82 16.97
CA SER A 3 -10.21 3.67 16.42
C SER A 3 -10.82 4.49 15.28
N LEU A 4 -11.03 5.77 15.58
CA LEU A 4 -11.44 6.79 14.63
C LEU A 4 -10.37 6.85 13.53
N VAL A 5 -10.69 6.26 12.37
CA VAL A 5 -9.93 6.47 11.14
C VAL A 5 -10.03 7.96 10.84
N ASN A 6 -8.92 8.64 11.11
CA ASN A 6 -8.73 10.07 10.96
C ASN A 6 -9.18 10.52 9.56
N THR A 7 -10.31 11.22 9.49
CA THR A 7 -11.03 11.55 8.25
C THR A 7 -10.40 12.67 7.43
N ASN A 8 -9.25 13.21 7.83
CA ASN A 8 -8.67 14.41 7.23
C ASN A 8 -7.35 14.20 6.47
N ILE A 9 -7.10 13.01 5.90
CA ILE A 9 -5.83 12.69 5.23
C ILE A 9 -5.86 12.88 3.70
N TYR A 10 -7.02 13.12 3.08
CA TYR A 10 -7.15 13.06 1.62
C TYR A 10 -7.26 14.48 1.02
N GLY A 11 -6.18 14.95 0.42
CA GLY A 11 -6.09 16.27 -0.21
C GLY A 11 -7.01 16.44 -1.41
N GLY A 12 -7.80 17.52 -1.39
CA GLY A 12 -8.03 18.40 -2.53
C GLY A 12 -8.89 18.03 -3.74
N LYS A 13 -9.01 16.79 -4.24
CA LYS A 13 -9.40 16.66 -5.67
C LYS A 13 -10.76 16.07 -6.08
N ASP A 14 -11.53 15.39 -5.24
CA ASP A 14 -12.95 15.10 -5.57
C ASP A 14 -13.80 14.88 -4.31
N HIS A 15 -14.72 15.80 -4.02
CA HIS A 15 -15.67 15.68 -2.91
C HIS A 15 -16.50 14.39 -3.00
N ILE A 16 -16.93 14.05 -4.22
CA ILE A 16 -17.70 12.83 -4.52
C ILE A 16 -16.90 11.57 -4.14
N ILE A 17 -15.60 11.53 -4.47
CA ILE A 17 -14.77 10.36 -4.15
C ILE A 17 -14.56 10.23 -2.64
N LYS A 18 -14.40 11.35 -1.93
CA LYS A 18 -14.32 11.34 -0.46
C LYS A 18 -15.60 10.84 0.18
N GLU A 19 -16.76 11.29 -0.29
CA GLU A 19 -18.06 10.80 0.19
C GLU A 19 -18.27 9.32 -0.11
N TRP A 20 -17.90 8.88 -1.32
CA TRP A 20 -17.94 7.47 -1.69
C TRP A 20 -17.03 6.62 -0.80
N LEU A 21 -15.78 7.04 -0.56
CA LEU A 21 -14.85 6.35 0.35
C LEU A 21 -15.44 6.27 1.76
N ALA A 22 -16.00 7.37 2.29
CA ALA A 22 -16.64 7.38 3.60
C ALA A 22 -17.84 6.42 3.66
N ALA A 23 -18.67 6.38 2.61
CA ALA A 23 -19.80 5.47 2.51
C ALA A 23 -19.34 4.00 2.46
N VAL A 24 -18.32 3.69 1.67
CA VAL A 24 -17.74 2.34 1.53
C VAL A 24 -17.12 1.86 2.83
N LEU A 25 -16.36 2.70 3.53
CA LEU A 25 -15.76 2.33 4.81
C LEU A 25 -16.82 2.07 5.90
N ARG A 26 -17.95 2.81 5.86
CA ARG A 26 -19.01 2.67 6.87
C ARG A 26 -19.96 1.51 6.60
N ARG A 27 -20.39 1.32 5.34
CA ARG A 27 -21.47 0.38 4.97
C ARG A 27 -21.20 -0.41 3.68
N GLY A 28 -20.06 -0.19 3.03
CA GLY A 28 -19.72 -0.88 1.78
C GLY A 28 -19.47 -2.37 1.97
N THR A 29 -19.66 -3.10 0.87
CA THR A 29 -19.40 -4.53 0.79
C THR A 29 -17.90 -4.83 0.89
N SER A 30 -17.54 -6.09 1.15
CA SER A 30 -16.12 -6.50 1.16
C SER A 30 -15.42 -6.19 -0.17
N THR A 31 -16.12 -6.30 -1.29
CA THR A 31 -15.61 -5.96 -2.62
C THR A 31 -15.36 -4.47 -2.76
N ASP A 32 -16.30 -3.63 -2.30
CA ASP A 32 -16.12 -2.17 -2.34
C ASP A 32 -14.90 -1.74 -1.51
N ARG A 33 -14.68 -2.38 -0.35
CA ARG A 33 -13.52 -2.11 0.52
C ARG A 33 -12.20 -2.51 -0.13
N VAL A 34 -12.18 -3.57 -0.94
CA VAL A 34 -11.01 -3.94 -1.75
C VAL A 34 -10.71 -2.85 -2.79
N LEU A 35 -11.72 -2.38 -3.51
CA LEU A 35 -11.57 -1.30 -4.50
C LEU A 35 -11.13 0.02 -3.84
N ALA A 36 -11.73 0.39 -2.71
CA ALA A 36 -11.33 1.55 -1.92
C ALA A 36 -9.88 1.44 -1.45
N SER A 37 -9.44 0.25 -1.01
CA SER A 37 -8.04 0.02 -0.62
C SER A 37 -7.08 0.24 -1.81
N GLY A 38 -7.43 -0.27 -2.99
CA GLY A 38 -6.66 -0.02 -4.23
C GLY A 38 -6.57 1.47 -4.57
N TYR A 39 -7.68 2.20 -4.47
CA TYR A 39 -7.72 3.65 -4.67
C TYR A 39 -6.79 4.38 -3.67
N MET A 40 -6.86 4.04 -2.37
CA MET A 40 -6.02 4.67 -1.36
C MET A 40 -4.53 4.45 -1.61
N ILE A 41 -4.14 3.25 -2.04
CA ILE A 41 -2.75 2.95 -2.39
C ILE A 41 -2.30 3.78 -3.59
N ARG A 42 -3.17 3.96 -4.60
CA ARG A 42 -2.88 4.80 -5.77
C ARG A 42 -2.69 6.27 -5.39
N GLU A 43 -3.55 6.83 -4.55
CA GLU A 43 -3.49 8.24 -4.18
C GLU A 43 -2.29 8.56 -3.26
N LYS A 44 -2.07 7.73 -2.24
CA LYS A 44 -1.02 7.95 -1.23
C LYS A 44 -0.32 6.63 -0.91
N PRO A 45 0.64 6.18 -1.74
CA PRO A 45 1.28 4.88 -1.59
C PRO A 45 2.06 4.77 -0.27
N LEU A 46 2.83 5.81 0.09
CA LEU A 46 3.65 5.84 1.32
C LEU A 46 2.84 5.58 2.60
N SER A 47 1.61 6.11 2.65
CA SER A 47 0.73 6.00 3.82
C SER A 47 -0.14 4.74 3.80
N SER A 48 -0.08 3.94 2.74
CA SER A 48 -1.05 2.87 2.45
C SER A 48 -0.48 1.46 2.60
N LEU A 49 0.67 1.29 3.26
CA LEU A 49 1.27 -0.03 3.54
C LEU A 49 0.27 -0.99 4.22
N ARG A 50 -0.53 -0.48 5.16
CA ARG A 50 -1.57 -1.27 5.84
C ARG A 50 -2.66 -1.77 4.88
N HIS A 51 -3.01 -0.98 3.86
CA HIS A 51 -3.99 -1.41 2.85
C HIS A 51 -3.44 -2.55 2.00
N ILE A 52 -2.14 -2.51 1.67
CA ILE A 52 -1.46 -3.60 0.95
C ILE A 52 -1.48 -4.88 1.81
N GLU A 53 -1.12 -4.79 3.10
CA GLU A 53 -1.16 -5.93 4.02
C GLU A 53 -2.57 -6.52 4.15
N SER A 54 -3.58 -5.67 4.27
CA SER A 54 -4.98 -6.11 4.31
C SER A 54 -5.38 -6.84 3.03
N LEU A 55 -5.03 -6.32 1.85
CA LEU A 55 -5.30 -6.99 0.58
C LEU A 55 -4.57 -8.33 0.47
N LEU A 56 -3.30 -8.41 0.92
CA LEU A 56 -2.55 -9.67 0.95
C LEU A 56 -3.22 -10.73 1.82
N SER A 57 -3.78 -10.34 2.97
CA SER A 57 -4.51 -11.27 3.85
C SER A 57 -5.79 -11.84 3.23
N LEU A 58 -6.34 -11.18 2.20
CA LEU A 58 -7.53 -11.66 1.48
C LEU A 58 -7.19 -12.71 0.42
N ILE A 59 -5.91 -12.89 0.11
CA ILE A 59 -5.43 -13.94 -0.80
C ILE A 59 -5.48 -15.27 -0.05
N SER A 60 -6.64 -15.91 -0.11
CA SER A 60 -6.95 -17.16 0.58
C SER A 60 -7.96 -17.99 -0.22
N PRO A 61 -7.84 -19.34 -0.22
CA PRO A 61 -8.77 -20.21 -0.95
C PRO A 61 -10.20 -20.17 -0.40
N VAL A 62 -10.41 -19.69 0.84
CA VAL A 62 -11.71 -19.75 1.52
C VAL A 62 -12.80 -18.90 0.84
N LYS A 63 -12.45 -17.72 0.33
CA LYS A 63 -13.40 -16.78 -0.27
C LYS A 63 -13.01 -16.47 -1.71
N LYS A 64 -13.19 -17.44 -2.60
CA LYS A 64 -12.74 -17.39 -4.00
C LYS A 64 -13.04 -16.06 -4.72
N GLN A 65 -14.28 -15.58 -4.67
CA GLN A 65 -14.67 -14.32 -5.34
C GLN A 65 -13.92 -13.08 -4.81
N LEU A 66 -13.80 -12.97 -3.48
CA LEU A 66 -13.10 -11.85 -2.85
C LEU A 66 -11.58 -11.95 -3.05
N CYS A 67 -11.05 -13.18 -3.04
CA CYS A 67 -9.66 -13.49 -3.31
C CYS A 67 -9.26 -13.05 -4.73
N ILE A 68 -10.02 -13.46 -5.75
CA ILE A 68 -9.78 -13.05 -7.15
C ILE A 68 -9.79 -11.53 -7.26
N LYS A 69 -10.77 -10.85 -6.65
CA LYS A 69 -10.79 -9.37 -6.66
C LYS A 69 -9.60 -8.73 -5.96
N ALA A 70 -9.13 -9.29 -4.84
CA ALA A 70 -7.94 -8.80 -4.18
C ALA A 70 -6.68 -9.00 -5.04
N ILE A 71 -6.59 -10.13 -5.75
CA ILE A 71 -5.51 -10.43 -6.70
C ILE A 71 -5.51 -9.43 -7.85
N ASP A 72 -6.67 -9.17 -8.48
CA ASP A 72 -6.81 -8.21 -9.58
C ASP A 72 -6.32 -6.81 -9.17
N VAL A 73 -6.78 -6.34 -8.00
CA VAL A 73 -6.40 -5.02 -7.48
C VAL A 73 -4.91 -4.96 -7.13
N LEU A 74 -4.37 -5.99 -6.49
CA LEU A 74 -2.96 -6.04 -6.15
C LEU A 74 -2.08 -6.10 -7.41
N ALA A 75 -2.45 -6.88 -8.42
CA ALA A 75 -1.74 -6.95 -9.70
C ALA A 75 -1.67 -5.56 -10.34
N TYR A 76 -2.83 -4.89 -10.48
CA TYR A 76 -2.90 -3.54 -11.01
C TYR A 76 -2.02 -2.55 -10.24
N VAL A 77 -2.12 -2.55 -8.91
CA VAL A 77 -1.38 -1.60 -8.06
C VAL A 77 0.13 -1.87 -8.10
N PHE A 78 0.56 -3.13 -8.09
CA PHE A 78 1.97 -3.47 -8.22
C PHE A 78 2.53 -3.04 -9.57
N GLU A 79 1.85 -3.37 -10.67
CA GLU A 79 2.31 -3.10 -12.02
C GLU A 79 2.32 -1.59 -12.36
N THR A 80 1.28 -0.87 -11.95
CA THR A 80 1.09 0.52 -12.40
C THR A 80 1.64 1.56 -11.43
N ILE A 81 1.68 1.28 -10.12
CA ILE A 81 2.00 2.28 -9.08
C ILE A 81 3.27 1.94 -8.31
N LEU A 82 3.42 0.68 -7.84
CA LEU A 82 4.43 0.34 -6.83
C LEU A 82 5.77 -0.12 -7.41
N LEU A 83 5.77 -0.81 -8.55
CA LEU A 83 6.98 -1.38 -9.13
C LEU A 83 7.63 -0.39 -10.13
N PRO A 84 8.92 -0.08 -9.97
CA PRO A 84 9.64 0.72 -10.95
C PRO A 84 9.78 -0.02 -12.28
N THR A 85 9.42 0.62 -13.39
CA THR A 85 9.51 0.00 -14.74
C THR A 85 10.94 -0.19 -15.25
N LYS A 86 11.87 0.67 -14.80
CA LYS A 86 13.23 0.78 -15.39
C LYS A 86 14.35 0.24 -14.49
N ARG A 87 14.04 -0.21 -13.28
CA ARG A 87 15.06 -0.64 -12.31
C ARG A 87 14.50 -1.66 -11.32
N THR A 88 15.39 -2.40 -10.69
CA THR A 88 15.03 -3.34 -9.62
C THR A 88 14.79 -2.63 -8.29
N LEU A 89 14.05 -3.30 -7.40
CA LEU A 89 13.83 -2.85 -6.02
C LEU A 89 15.10 -3.03 -5.18
N ILE A 90 15.56 -1.94 -4.58
CA ILE A 90 16.79 -1.89 -3.79
C ILE A 90 16.44 -2.04 -2.30
N PRO A 91 16.96 -3.07 -1.62
CA PRO A 91 16.75 -3.25 -0.18
C PRO A 91 17.26 -2.08 0.63
N PHE A 92 16.68 -1.86 1.81
CA PHE A 92 17.05 -0.74 2.68
C PHE A 92 18.54 -0.74 3.03
N PHE A 93 19.10 -1.91 3.33
CA PHE A 93 20.50 -2.06 3.73
C PHE A 93 21.51 -1.82 2.58
N ASN A 94 21.07 -1.91 1.32
CA ASN A 94 21.92 -1.61 0.14
C ASN A 94 21.91 -0.13 -0.23
N ARG A 95 21.24 0.74 0.54
CA ARG A 95 21.14 2.16 0.22
C ARG A 95 22.41 2.92 0.58
N PRO A 96 22.78 3.94 -0.21
CA PRO A 96 23.96 4.75 0.07
C PRO A 96 23.66 5.78 1.17
N PHE A 97 23.68 5.37 2.44
CA PHE A 97 23.44 6.24 3.60
C PHE A 97 24.37 7.47 3.64
N SER A 98 25.58 7.35 3.09
CA SER A 98 26.52 8.47 2.95
C SER A 98 25.99 9.63 2.12
N THR A 99 24.97 9.40 1.28
CA THR A 99 24.34 10.45 0.45
C THR A 99 23.31 11.27 1.25
N LEU A 100 22.84 10.77 2.40
CA LEU A 100 21.82 11.46 3.20
C LEU A 100 22.34 12.79 3.78
N SER A 101 23.63 12.88 4.08
CA SER A 101 24.27 14.10 4.61
C SER A 101 24.12 15.33 3.70
N LYS A 102 23.78 15.13 2.43
CA LYS A 102 23.55 16.20 1.45
C LYS A 102 22.18 16.88 1.60
N TYR A 103 21.26 16.27 2.34
CA TYR A 103 19.90 16.76 2.52
C TYR A 103 19.72 17.36 3.91
N GLN A 104 18.83 18.35 4.03
CA GLN A 104 18.48 18.96 5.31
C GLN A 104 17.64 17.99 6.15
N SER A 105 17.90 17.93 7.45
CA SER A 105 17.05 17.17 8.39
C SER A 105 15.82 17.99 8.75
N ALA A 106 14.65 17.43 8.49
CA ALA A 106 13.35 18.02 8.84
C ALA A 106 13.04 17.91 10.34
N LEU A 107 13.79 17.09 11.09
CA LEU A 107 13.66 16.98 12.56
C LEU A 107 14.35 18.12 13.32
N THR A 108 14.97 19.07 12.63
CA THR A 108 15.42 20.32 13.24
C THR A 108 14.18 21.16 13.61
N GLU A 109 14.13 21.70 14.84
CA GLU A 109 12.96 22.35 15.47
C GLU A 109 12.21 23.39 14.58
N GLU A 110 12.87 23.96 13.58
CA GLU A 110 12.33 25.01 12.71
C GLU A 110 11.33 24.53 11.64
N LEU A 111 11.41 23.27 11.17
CA LEU A 111 10.49 22.72 10.15
C LEU A 111 9.26 22.04 10.77
N ALA A 112 9.34 21.65 12.04
CA ALA A 112 8.25 21.00 12.78
C ALA A 112 7.12 21.95 13.21
N PHE A 113 7.24 23.27 12.99
CA PHE A 113 6.24 24.26 13.43
C PHE A 113 5.67 25.14 12.30
N LYS A 114 6.39 25.34 11.18
CA LYS A 114 5.94 26.29 10.15
C LYS A 114 5.06 25.68 9.05
N ASP A 115 5.22 24.39 8.73
CA ASP A 115 4.46 23.73 7.65
C ASP A 115 3.28 22.88 8.14
N CYS A 116 3.10 22.75 9.46
CA CYS A 116 2.10 21.88 10.07
C CYS A 116 0.66 22.43 10.04
N LYS A 117 0.42 23.59 9.42
CA LYS A 117 -0.90 24.20 9.43
C LYS A 117 -1.92 23.45 8.56
N ASN A 118 -1.50 22.61 7.61
CA ASN A 118 -2.40 21.95 6.64
C ASN A 118 -2.23 20.42 6.46
N GLY A 119 -1.49 19.74 7.34
CA GLY A 119 -1.45 18.28 7.39
C GLY A 119 -0.08 17.69 7.11
N THR A 120 0.32 16.83 8.06
CA THR A 120 1.31 15.74 8.13
C THR A 120 2.04 15.26 6.86
N GLU A 121 2.58 16.14 6.02
CA GLU A 121 3.41 15.76 4.88
C GLU A 121 4.84 16.25 5.09
N LEU A 122 5.81 15.32 5.05
CA LEU A 122 7.23 15.64 5.17
C LEU A 122 7.66 16.50 3.97
N PRO A 123 8.52 17.52 4.17
CA PRO A 123 9.06 18.32 3.08
C PRO A 123 9.72 17.43 2.02
N THR A 124 9.41 17.69 0.75
CA THR A 124 10.08 16.99 -0.35
C THR A 124 11.58 17.33 -0.31
N ASN A 125 12.44 16.30 -0.31
CA ASN A 125 13.91 16.39 -0.24
C ASN A 125 14.54 16.61 1.15
N CYS A 126 13.85 16.30 2.25
CA CYS A 126 14.51 16.12 3.54
C CYS A 126 15.06 14.69 3.72
N GLN A 127 15.99 14.52 4.66
CA GLN A 127 16.58 13.22 4.98
C GLN A 127 15.52 12.18 5.35
N GLU A 128 14.53 12.58 6.15
CA GLU A 128 13.48 11.71 6.68
C GLU A 128 12.52 11.26 5.59
N TYR A 129 12.19 12.13 4.63
CA TYR A 129 11.40 11.76 3.46
C TYR A 129 12.12 10.72 2.60
N ILE A 130 13.43 10.89 2.38
CA ILE A 130 14.25 9.94 1.61
C ILE A 130 14.33 8.59 2.35
N LEU A 131 14.54 8.61 3.66
CA LEU A 131 14.52 7.41 4.51
C LEU A 131 13.17 6.71 4.45
N ALA A 132 12.06 7.45 4.53
CA ALA A 132 10.72 6.89 4.39
C ALA A 132 10.50 6.24 3.02
N MET A 133 10.98 6.86 1.94
CA MET A 133 10.95 6.28 0.58
C MET A 133 11.78 5.00 0.47
N TRP A 134 12.97 4.97 1.08
CA TRP A 134 13.81 3.77 1.09
C TRP A 134 13.17 2.63 1.87
N TYR A 135 12.60 2.94 3.05
CA TYR A 135 11.86 1.97 3.85
C TYR A 135 10.64 1.45 3.11
N PHE A 136 9.89 2.34 2.46
CA PHE A 136 8.74 2.00 1.65
C PHE A 136 9.13 1.02 0.54
N GLU A 137 10.21 1.29 -0.20
CA GLU A 137 10.65 0.39 -1.27
C GLU A 137 11.05 -1.00 -0.76
N ASP A 138 11.69 -1.08 0.41
CA ASP A 138 12.01 -2.35 1.06
C ASP A 138 10.73 -3.11 1.46
N ALA A 139 9.75 -2.41 2.01
CA ALA A 139 8.44 -2.98 2.33
C ALA A 139 7.71 -3.48 1.09
N ILE A 140 7.71 -2.72 -0.02
CA ILE A 140 7.14 -3.17 -1.30
C ILE A 140 7.81 -4.45 -1.79
N LYS A 141 9.13 -4.56 -1.66
CA LYS A 141 9.85 -5.78 -2.02
C LYS A 141 9.40 -6.98 -1.19
N LYS A 142 9.22 -6.80 0.12
CA LYS A 142 8.70 -7.84 1.02
C LYS A 142 7.26 -8.24 0.66
N TYR A 143 6.38 -7.27 0.44
CA TYR A 143 4.98 -7.51 0.11
C TYR A 143 4.82 -8.18 -1.25
N TYR A 144 5.62 -7.79 -2.25
CA TYR A 144 5.61 -8.44 -3.55
C TYR A 144 6.05 -9.91 -3.47
N ARG A 145 7.06 -10.21 -2.63
CA ARG A 145 7.43 -11.61 -2.37
C ARG A 145 6.30 -12.38 -1.69
N GLN A 146 5.65 -11.79 -0.69
CA GLN A 146 4.50 -12.41 -0.02
C GLN A 146 3.33 -12.65 -0.98
N TYR A 147 3.07 -11.70 -1.87
CA TYR A 147 2.07 -11.80 -2.93
C TYR A 147 2.35 -13.02 -3.84
N LEU A 148 3.57 -13.14 -4.37
CA LEU A 148 3.95 -14.26 -5.23
C LEU A 148 3.83 -15.61 -4.51
N THR A 149 4.30 -15.70 -3.26
CA THR A 149 4.16 -16.93 -2.47
C THR A 149 2.69 -17.28 -2.17
N ALA A 150 1.83 -16.28 -1.97
CA ALA A 150 0.41 -16.49 -1.75
C ALA A 150 -0.29 -16.96 -3.04
N LEU A 151 0.06 -16.39 -4.19
CA LEU A 151 -0.42 -16.83 -5.50
C LEU A 151 0.00 -18.27 -5.80
N GLU A 152 1.27 -18.61 -5.61
CA GLU A 152 1.79 -19.95 -5.82
C GLU A 152 1.02 -20.99 -5.00
N LYS A 153 0.76 -20.70 -3.72
CA LYS A 153 -0.05 -21.56 -2.85
C LYS A 153 -1.47 -21.76 -3.35
N ILE A 154 -2.12 -20.70 -3.84
CA ILE A 154 -3.49 -20.80 -4.37
C ILE A 154 -3.52 -21.67 -5.62
N LEU A 155 -2.61 -21.42 -6.56
CA LEU A 155 -2.53 -22.18 -7.81
C LEU A 155 -2.31 -23.67 -7.55
N LEU A 156 -1.41 -24.00 -6.62
CA LEU A 156 -1.18 -25.38 -6.18
C LEU A 156 -2.43 -25.99 -5.54
N SER A 157 -3.16 -25.24 -4.71
CA SER A 157 -4.37 -25.74 -4.05
C SER A 157 -5.52 -26.02 -5.02
N GLU A 158 -5.75 -25.17 -6.03
CA GLU A 158 -6.81 -25.41 -7.03
C GLU A 158 -6.49 -26.64 -7.88
N THR A 159 -5.24 -26.80 -8.30
CA THR A 159 -4.80 -27.94 -9.12
C THR A 159 -5.01 -29.27 -8.37
N ILE A 160 -4.72 -29.31 -7.06
CA ILE A 160 -4.89 -30.51 -6.23
C ILE A 160 -6.37 -30.86 -6.01
N GLU A 161 -7.23 -29.85 -5.83
CA GLU A 161 -8.67 -30.09 -5.68
C GLU A 161 -9.32 -30.59 -6.98
N GLU A 162 -8.91 -30.06 -8.13
CA GLU A 162 -9.38 -30.54 -9.43
C GLU A 162 -9.00 -32.00 -9.70
N GLU A 163 -7.77 -32.40 -9.38
CA GLU A 163 -7.31 -33.79 -9.54
C GLU A 163 -8.04 -34.76 -8.60
N LYS A 164 -8.32 -34.36 -7.35
CA LYS A 164 -9.13 -35.18 -6.43
C LYS A 164 -10.58 -35.31 -6.86
N SER A 165 -11.15 -34.31 -7.52
CA SER A 165 -12.54 -34.35 -7.98
C SER A 165 -12.76 -35.23 -9.21
N LYS A 166 -11.69 -35.55 -9.95
CA LYS A 166 -11.72 -36.40 -11.16
C LYS A 166 -11.43 -37.88 -10.89
N ALA A 167 -10.95 -38.23 -9.70
CA ALA A 167 -10.63 -39.60 -9.26
C ALA A 167 -11.79 -40.21 -8.46
#